data_AF-A0A917R0Z6-F1
#
_entry.id   AF-A0A917R0Z6-F1
#
_cell.length_a   1.000
_cell.length_b   1.000
_cell.length_c   1.000
_cell.angle_alpha   90.00
_cell.angle_beta   90.00
_cell.angle_gamma   90.00
#
_symmetry.space_group_name_H-M   'P 1'
#
loop_
_entity.id
_entity.type
_entity.pdbx_description
1 polymer ?
#
loop_
_entity_poly.entity_id
_entity_poly.type
_entity_poly.pdbx_seq_one_letter_code
_entity_poly.pdbx_strand_id
1 'polypeptide(L)'
;MPPPLPARNFCWPLVARLATLASELRERMDDRIGQRSSSLISWTWGVSGTGSVRTMAPEEALAAGVPVKRVVEALVYDALTETLRDSVCAPVRTELLPPAVDSPGLAWYGQHDATWVAHYDVMARVGLTTYLSDDQDQLGLWVELARSTGWWWPGEGMCVMAERPTEIHTEPQPGGFHGELRLHRDDGPAVLYADGVQVHVLHGTHVPEWVINAPTVERIHAERNVEVRRSAIERIGWGAYIEQARLRLVGTTGDPGNPGSDLHLYDVPRELWGRPARLLLVVNGSVEPDGRRRRYGLSVPDHLEDPLSAAGWTYGLSGEQYAGLVRRT
;
A
#
# COMPACT_ATOMS: atom_id res chain seq x y z
N MET A 1 -21.64 -27.98 18.91
CA MET A 1 -21.91 -26.52 18.81
C MET A 1 -20.79 -25.81 19.55
N PRO A 2 -20.12 -24.82 18.95
CA PRO A 2 -19.30 -23.91 19.74
C PRO A 2 -20.19 -23.23 20.79
N PRO A 3 -19.66 -22.91 21.98
CA PRO A 3 -20.44 -22.22 23.00
C PRO A 3 -20.95 -20.88 22.44
N PRO A 4 -22.16 -20.44 22.84
CA PRO A 4 -22.64 -19.12 22.45
C PRO A 4 -21.63 -18.07 22.90
N LEU A 5 -21.31 -17.13 22.01
CA LEU A 5 -20.47 -15.99 22.36
C LEU A 5 -21.11 -15.29 23.58
N PRO A 6 -20.36 -15.08 24.68
CA PRO A 6 -20.91 -14.44 25.86
C PRO A 6 -21.40 -13.04 25.51
N ALA A 7 -22.51 -12.60 26.10
CA ALA A 7 -23.00 -11.23 25.95
C ALA A 7 -21.88 -10.22 26.31
N ARG A 8 -21.83 -9.08 25.61
CA ARG A 8 -20.87 -7.98 25.84
C ARG A 8 -20.89 -7.61 27.34
N ASN A 9 -19.89 -8.04 28.09
CA ASN A 9 -19.88 -7.98 29.55
C ASN A 9 -18.64 -7.23 30.07
N PHE A 10 -18.77 -6.59 31.23
CA PHE A 10 -17.67 -5.91 31.94
C PHE A 10 -16.47 -6.83 32.26
N CYS A 11 -16.66 -8.15 32.23
CA CYS A 11 -15.60 -9.14 32.43
C CYS A 11 -14.77 -9.45 31.17
N TRP A 12 -15.06 -8.83 30.03
CA TRP A 12 -14.20 -8.94 28.84
C TRP A 12 -12.85 -8.24 29.07
N PRO A 13 -11.76 -8.73 28.44
CA PRO A 13 -10.45 -8.06 28.50
C PRO A 13 -10.56 -6.58 28.11
N LEU A 14 -9.80 -5.71 28.77
CA LEU A 14 -9.83 -4.26 28.53
C LEU A 14 -9.74 -3.89 27.04
N VAL A 15 -8.82 -4.52 26.30
CA VAL A 15 -8.65 -4.33 24.86
C VAL A 15 -9.94 -4.57 24.08
N ALA A 16 -10.68 -5.64 24.41
CA ALA A 16 -11.93 -6.00 23.73
C ALA A 16 -13.07 -5.03 24.08
N ARG A 17 -13.11 -4.53 25.33
CA ARG A 17 -14.07 -3.50 25.74
C ARG A 17 -13.81 -2.17 25.03
N LEU A 18 -12.55 -1.75 24.90
CA LEU A 18 -12.18 -0.57 24.12
C LEU A 18 -12.55 -0.75 22.64
N ALA A 19 -12.35 -1.95 22.07
CA ALA A 19 -12.70 -2.25 20.68
C ALA A 19 -14.20 -2.10 20.43
N THR A 20 -14.99 -2.57 21.40
CA THR A 20 -16.44 -2.40 21.42
C THR A 20 -16.82 -0.92 21.49
N LEU A 21 -16.22 -0.15 22.39
CA LEU A 21 -16.50 1.29 22.53
C LEU A 21 -16.18 2.08 21.25
N ALA A 22 -15.07 1.75 20.57
CA ALA A 22 -14.71 2.36 19.29
C ALA A 22 -15.71 1.98 18.18
N SER A 23 -16.08 0.70 18.10
CA SER A 23 -17.05 0.21 17.12
C SER A 23 -18.42 0.86 17.29
N GLU A 24 -18.94 0.90 18.53
CA GLU A 24 -20.25 1.48 18.83
C GLU A 24 -20.28 2.98 18.58
N LEU A 25 -19.19 3.70 18.86
CA LEU A 25 -19.07 5.11 18.49
C LEU A 25 -19.21 5.28 16.98
N ARG A 26 -18.44 4.53 16.19
CA ARG A 26 -18.47 4.59 14.73
C ARG A 26 -19.85 4.28 14.16
N GLU A 27 -20.51 3.24 14.66
CA GLU A 27 -21.88 2.90 14.27
C GLU A 27 -22.85 4.07 14.50
N ARG A 28 -22.82 4.70 15.68
CA ARG A 28 -23.69 5.85 15.98
C ARG A 28 -23.38 7.05 15.09
N MET A 29 -22.11 7.28 14.76
CA MET A 29 -21.69 8.40 13.92
C MET A 29 -22.02 8.17 12.44
N ASP A 30 -21.87 6.95 11.93
CA ASP A 30 -22.28 6.55 10.58
C ASP A 30 -23.78 6.78 10.37
N ASP A 31 -24.59 6.34 11.34
CA ASP A 31 -26.04 6.56 11.35
C ASP A 31 -26.40 8.05 11.26
N ARG A 32 -25.63 8.92 11.90
CA ARG A 32 -25.81 10.39 11.84
C ARG A 32 -25.38 11.00 10.52
N ILE A 33 -24.31 10.48 9.91
CA ILE A 33 -23.88 10.92 8.57
C ILE A 33 -24.93 10.51 7.51
N GLY A 34 -25.76 9.51 7.80
CA GLY A 34 -26.71 8.93 6.85
C GLY A 34 -26.06 7.81 6.02
N GLN A 35 -24.91 7.31 6.44
CA GLN A 35 -24.34 6.07 5.95
C GLN A 35 -24.95 4.95 6.79
N ARG A 36 -25.95 4.22 6.27
CA ARG A 36 -26.39 2.99 6.96
C ARG A 36 -25.20 2.04 7.03
N SER A 37 -24.72 1.87 8.26
CA SER A 37 -23.84 0.83 8.78
C SER A 37 -23.43 -0.25 7.74
N SER A 38 -22.21 -0.12 7.22
CA SER A 38 -21.45 -1.26 6.70
C SER A 38 -20.59 -1.85 7.83
N SER A 39 -21.18 -2.00 9.03
CA SER A 39 -20.54 -2.52 10.26
C SER A 39 -20.00 -3.94 10.14
N LEU A 40 -20.17 -4.59 8.98
CA LEU A 40 -19.43 -5.78 8.62
C LEU A 40 -18.95 -5.58 7.19
N ILE A 41 -17.63 -5.68 7.00
CA ILE A 41 -16.90 -5.84 5.73
C ILE A 41 -16.24 -4.57 5.16
N SER A 42 -15.05 -4.25 5.67
CA SER A 42 -13.97 -3.57 4.91
C SER A 42 -13.12 -4.60 4.10
N TRP A 43 -13.65 -5.81 3.88
CA TRP A 43 -12.97 -6.91 3.16
C TRP A 43 -13.60 -7.27 1.80
N THR A 44 -14.55 -6.49 1.29
CA THR A 44 -15.10 -6.69 -0.06
C THR A 44 -15.13 -5.37 -0.81
N TRP A 45 -14.12 -5.18 -1.65
CA TRP A 45 -14.24 -4.36 -2.85
C TRP A 45 -15.29 -4.98 -3.77
N GLY A 46 -16.14 -4.13 -4.37
CA GLY A 46 -16.91 -4.51 -5.56
C GLY A 46 -18.29 -3.90 -5.65
N VAL A 47 -18.45 -3.02 -6.64
CA VAL A 47 -19.70 -2.70 -7.36
C VAL A 47 -20.65 -1.70 -6.70
N SER A 48 -20.44 -0.40 -6.98
CA SER A 48 -21.33 0.40 -7.84
C SER A 48 -20.97 1.89 -7.75
N GLY A 49 -20.44 2.48 -8.83
CA GLY A 49 -20.28 3.94 -9.01
C GLY A 49 -19.13 4.64 -8.25
N THR A 50 -18.40 3.95 -7.38
CA THR A 50 -17.38 4.52 -6.48
C THR A 50 -16.05 4.91 -7.14
N GLY A 51 -15.71 4.33 -8.29
CA GLY A 51 -14.42 4.57 -8.95
C GLY A 51 -14.23 6.01 -9.44
N SER A 52 -15.30 6.71 -9.79
CA SER A 52 -15.23 8.01 -10.47
C SER A 52 -14.71 9.13 -9.57
N VAL A 53 -15.15 9.20 -8.30
CA VAL A 53 -14.78 10.29 -7.36
C VAL A 53 -13.32 10.21 -6.94
N ARG A 54 -12.75 9.01 -6.90
CA ARG A 54 -11.35 8.78 -6.55
C ARG A 54 -10.38 9.24 -7.65
N THR A 55 -10.88 9.51 -8.85
CA THR A 55 -10.05 9.83 -10.03
C THR A 55 -10.49 11.12 -10.71
N MET A 56 -11.12 12.05 -9.98
CA MET A 56 -11.61 13.32 -10.51
C MET A 56 -11.45 14.44 -9.50
N ALA A 57 -11.34 15.68 -9.99
CA ALA A 57 -11.16 16.82 -9.09
C ALA A 57 -12.42 17.00 -8.23
N PRO A 58 -12.30 17.44 -6.97
CA PRO A 58 -13.45 17.66 -6.10
C PRO A 58 -14.52 18.56 -6.74
N GLU A 59 -14.09 19.61 -7.45
CA GLU A 59 -14.97 20.55 -8.14
C GLU A 59 -15.74 19.87 -9.28
N GLU A 60 -15.08 18.98 -10.03
CA GLU A 60 -15.68 18.20 -11.12
C GLU A 60 -16.69 17.18 -10.56
N ALA A 61 -16.34 16.50 -9.47
CA ALA A 61 -17.25 15.58 -8.78
C ALA A 61 -18.53 16.31 -8.34
N LEU A 62 -18.38 17.47 -7.70
CA LEU A 62 -19.51 18.29 -7.28
C LEU A 62 -20.34 18.78 -8.47
N ALA A 63 -19.70 19.22 -9.55
CA ALA A 63 -20.38 19.63 -10.78
C ALA A 63 -21.14 18.47 -11.45
N ALA A 64 -20.63 17.24 -11.35
CA ALA A 64 -21.28 16.03 -11.80
C ALA A 64 -22.43 15.55 -10.88
N GLY A 65 -22.73 16.29 -9.81
CA GLY A 65 -23.81 15.99 -8.88
C GLY A 65 -23.45 14.97 -7.80
N VAL A 66 -22.15 14.68 -7.60
CA VAL A 66 -21.71 13.83 -6.50
C VAL A 66 -22.02 14.51 -5.16
N PRO A 67 -22.65 13.82 -4.20
CA PRO A 67 -22.94 14.41 -2.89
C PRO A 67 -21.66 14.86 -2.17
N VAL A 68 -21.67 16.07 -1.58
CA VAL A 68 -20.51 16.64 -0.87
C VAL A 68 -19.92 15.71 0.21
N LYS A 69 -20.76 14.94 0.92
CA LYS A 69 -20.32 13.95 1.90
C LYS A 69 -19.44 12.87 1.27
N ARG A 70 -19.76 12.43 0.05
CA ARG A 70 -18.95 11.45 -0.69
C ARG A 70 -17.63 12.04 -1.19
N VAL A 71 -17.64 13.31 -1.56
CA VAL A 71 -16.40 14.02 -1.94
C VAL A 71 -15.46 14.14 -0.72
N VAL A 72 -15.99 14.52 0.45
CA VAL A 72 -15.21 14.56 1.70
C VAL A 72 -14.71 13.18 2.12
N GLU A 73 -15.52 12.13 1.95
CA GLU A 73 -15.10 10.75 2.20
C GLU A 73 -13.90 10.36 1.33
N ALA A 74 -13.93 10.67 0.02
CA ALA A 74 -12.80 10.40 -0.87
C ALA A 74 -11.54 11.21 -0.49
N LEU A 75 -11.70 12.51 -0.22
CA LEU A 75 -10.60 13.41 0.12
C LEU A 75 -9.93 13.13 1.46
N VAL A 76 -10.67 12.56 2.41
CA VAL A 76 -10.20 12.36 3.78
C VAL A 76 -10.05 10.89 4.08
N TYR A 77 -11.14 10.13 4.08
CA TYR A 77 -11.10 8.75 4.54
C TYR A 77 -10.32 7.85 3.58
N ASP A 78 -10.61 7.94 2.28
CA ASP A 78 -9.96 7.10 1.27
C ASP A 78 -8.48 7.48 1.13
N ALA A 79 -8.19 8.77 0.95
CA ALA A 79 -6.82 9.27 0.80
C ALA A 79 -5.94 8.99 2.03
N LEU A 80 -6.46 9.17 3.25
CA LEU A 80 -5.73 8.84 4.47
C LEU A 80 -5.61 7.33 4.68
N THR A 81 -6.57 6.53 4.23
CA THR A 81 -6.44 5.06 4.27
C THR A 81 -5.25 4.62 3.43
N GLU A 82 -5.16 5.08 2.19
CA GLU A 82 -4.04 4.74 1.30
C GLU A 82 -2.70 5.25 1.86
N THR A 83 -2.69 6.47 2.40
CA THR A 83 -1.47 7.09 2.94
C THR A 83 -1.03 6.48 4.27
N LEU A 84 -1.88 6.51 5.29
CA LEU A 84 -1.50 6.15 6.65
C LEU A 84 -1.62 4.66 6.94
N ARG A 85 -2.69 4.02 6.48
CA ARG A 85 -2.93 2.61 6.78
C ARG A 85 -2.12 1.72 5.87
N ASP A 86 -2.24 1.92 4.57
CA ASP A 86 -1.65 1.03 3.59
C ASP A 86 -0.17 1.35 3.38
N SER A 87 0.20 2.64 3.27
CA SER A 87 1.58 3.02 2.95
C SER A 87 2.50 3.23 4.15
N VAL A 88 1.98 3.52 5.35
CA VAL A 88 2.82 3.72 6.55
C VAL A 88 2.66 2.60 7.57
N CYS A 89 1.44 2.32 8.03
CA CYS A 89 1.16 1.36 9.10
C CYS A 89 1.57 -0.06 8.69
N ALA A 90 1.28 -0.50 7.47
CA ALA A 90 1.60 -1.85 7.02
C ALA A 90 3.12 -2.13 6.93
N PRO A 91 3.97 -1.26 6.33
CA PRO A 91 5.43 -1.44 6.37
C PRO A 91 6.01 -1.40 7.79
N VAL A 92 5.59 -0.45 8.62
CA VAL A 92 6.06 -0.35 10.01
C VAL A 92 5.68 -1.61 10.80
N ARG A 93 4.45 -2.10 10.65
CA ARG A 93 4.01 -3.35 11.27
C ARG A 93 4.85 -4.54 10.81
N THR A 94 5.20 -4.60 9.53
CA THR A 94 6.02 -5.68 8.97
C THR A 94 7.41 -5.71 9.60
N GLU A 95 8.03 -4.55 9.80
CA GLU A 95 9.34 -4.43 10.46
C GLU A 95 9.28 -4.77 11.95
N LEU A 96 8.34 -4.17 12.68
CA LEU A 96 8.30 -4.28 14.14
C LEU A 96 7.76 -5.62 14.62
N LEU A 97 6.89 -6.25 13.84
CA LEU A 97 6.11 -7.42 14.25
C LEU A 97 6.18 -8.50 13.17
N PRO A 98 7.37 -9.08 12.97
CA PRO A 98 7.54 -10.18 12.03
C PRO A 98 6.65 -11.36 12.46
N PRO A 99 6.24 -12.23 11.53
CA PRO A 99 5.36 -13.35 11.82
C PRO A 99 6.00 -14.32 12.83
N ALA A 100 5.75 -14.10 14.11
CA ALA A 100 6.04 -15.00 15.21
C ALA A 100 4.78 -15.78 15.58
N VAL A 101 4.96 -17.03 16.02
CA VAL A 101 3.87 -17.95 16.40
C VAL A 101 2.99 -17.39 17.52
N ASP A 102 3.55 -16.49 18.34
CA ASP A 102 2.90 -15.82 19.48
C ASP A 102 2.92 -14.29 19.33
N SER A 103 2.50 -13.76 18.18
CA SER A 103 2.35 -12.31 18.05
C SER A 103 1.26 -11.84 19.04
N PRO A 104 1.59 -11.02 20.06
CA PRO A 104 0.55 -10.39 20.87
C PRO A 104 -0.30 -9.59 19.88
N GLY A 105 -1.58 -9.96 19.74
CA GLY A 105 -2.48 -9.31 18.79
C GLY A 105 -2.38 -7.80 19.03
N LEU A 106 -1.90 -7.07 18.02
CA LEU A 106 -1.70 -5.63 18.12
C LEU A 106 -2.98 -4.97 18.60
N ALA A 107 -2.93 -4.49 19.83
CA ALA A 107 -3.96 -3.71 20.44
C ALA A 107 -3.62 -2.26 20.10
N TRP A 108 -4.33 -1.68 19.13
CA TRP A 108 -4.43 -0.23 18.85
C TRP A 108 -3.31 0.47 18.08
N TYR A 109 -3.74 1.38 17.21
CA TYR A 109 -2.94 1.94 16.12
C TYR A 109 -2.56 3.42 16.36
N GLY A 110 -3.19 4.11 17.33
CA GLY A 110 -2.80 5.44 17.79
C GLY A 110 -2.80 6.47 16.66
N GLN A 111 -1.67 7.06 16.31
CA GLN A 111 -1.60 7.98 15.14
C GLN A 111 -2.13 7.38 13.83
N HIS A 112 -2.07 6.05 13.67
CA HIS A 112 -2.57 5.37 12.47
C HIS A 112 -4.10 5.21 12.46
N ASP A 113 -4.78 5.49 13.58
CA ASP A 113 -6.23 5.62 13.66
C ASP A 113 -6.73 6.96 13.11
N ALA A 114 -5.84 7.90 12.77
CA ALA A 114 -6.21 9.20 12.21
C ALA A 114 -7.08 9.10 10.95
N THR A 115 -7.04 7.99 10.21
CA THR A 115 -7.86 7.75 9.01
C THR A 115 -9.36 7.85 9.29
N TRP A 116 -9.86 7.09 10.27
CA TRP A 116 -11.27 7.08 10.62
C TRP A 116 -11.64 8.27 11.52
N VAL A 117 -10.72 8.70 12.40
CA VAL A 117 -10.96 9.84 13.29
C VAL A 117 -11.14 11.13 12.49
N ALA A 118 -10.24 11.40 11.54
CA ALA A 118 -10.30 12.61 10.71
C ALA A 118 -11.57 12.66 9.85
N HIS A 119 -12.06 11.51 9.37
CA HIS A 119 -13.31 11.46 8.61
C HIS A 119 -14.48 12.07 9.40
N TYR A 120 -14.71 11.60 10.62
CA TYR A 120 -15.81 12.11 11.42
C TYR A 120 -15.59 13.55 11.89
N ASP A 121 -14.36 13.89 12.29
CA ASP A 121 -13.99 15.24 12.74
C ASP A 121 -14.19 16.28 11.63
N VAL A 122 -13.73 15.99 10.40
CA VAL A 122 -13.91 16.88 9.25
C VAL A 122 -15.39 17.04 8.91
N MET A 123 -16.17 15.95 8.88
CA MET A 123 -17.62 16.02 8.62
C MET A 123 -18.34 16.99 9.56
N ALA A 124 -17.97 17.01 10.85
CA ALA A 124 -18.52 17.94 11.82
C ALA A 124 -18.00 19.38 11.60
N ARG A 125 -16.69 19.55 11.41
CA ARG A 125 -16.07 20.89 11.24
C ARG A 125 -16.55 21.63 10.01
N VAL A 126 -16.85 20.91 8.92
CA VAL A 126 -17.38 21.50 7.68
C VAL A 126 -18.91 21.61 7.69
N GLY A 127 -19.58 21.29 8.80
CA GLY A 127 -21.03 21.47 8.97
C GLY A 127 -21.89 20.45 8.21
N LEU A 128 -21.33 19.30 7.80
CA LEU A 128 -22.08 18.26 7.09
C LEU A 128 -22.85 17.33 8.02
N THR A 129 -22.53 17.34 9.32
CA THR A 129 -23.22 16.60 10.37
C THR A 129 -22.99 17.24 11.73
N THR A 130 -23.85 16.93 12.70
CA THR A 130 -23.69 17.29 14.11
C THR A 130 -23.90 16.02 14.94
N TYR A 131 -22.88 15.60 15.69
CA TYR A 131 -22.99 14.48 16.62
C TYR A 131 -23.53 14.93 17.99
N LEU A 132 -24.02 13.97 18.77
CA LEU A 132 -24.42 14.18 20.16
C LEU A 132 -23.21 14.57 21.02
N SER A 133 -23.42 15.30 22.12
CA SER A 133 -22.32 15.77 22.99
C SER A 133 -21.41 14.61 23.42
N ASP A 134 -21.99 13.52 23.92
CA ASP A 134 -21.23 12.37 24.38
C ASP A 134 -20.40 11.72 23.26
N ASP A 135 -20.92 11.68 22.03
CA ASP A 135 -20.19 11.15 20.86
C ASP A 135 -19.06 12.09 20.43
N GLN A 136 -19.27 13.41 20.52
CA GLN A 136 -18.23 14.42 20.26
C GLN A 136 -17.10 14.32 21.28
N ASP A 137 -17.45 14.21 22.56
CA ASP A 137 -16.48 14.08 23.65
C ASP A 137 -15.67 12.79 23.50
N GLN A 138 -16.33 11.67 23.18
CA GLN A 138 -15.66 10.41 22.92
C GLN A 138 -14.77 10.47 21.67
N LEU A 139 -15.22 11.07 20.57
CA LEU A 139 -14.40 11.31 19.38
C LEU A 139 -13.17 12.17 19.72
N GLY A 140 -13.35 13.20 20.55
CA GLY A 140 -12.28 14.08 21.02
C GLY A 140 -11.13 13.33 21.68
N LEU A 141 -11.44 12.30 22.48
CA LEU A 141 -10.41 11.43 23.09
C LEU A 141 -9.62 10.66 22.02
N TRP A 142 -10.27 10.17 20.97
CA TRP A 142 -9.59 9.49 19.86
C TRP A 142 -8.74 10.45 19.03
N VAL A 143 -9.20 11.69 18.83
CA VAL A 143 -8.41 12.77 18.20
C VAL A 143 -7.16 13.05 19.04
N GLU A 144 -7.28 13.15 20.36
CA GLU A 144 -6.15 13.40 21.26
C GLU A 144 -5.14 12.24 21.21
N LEU A 145 -5.61 10.99 21.26
CA LEU A 145 -4.75 9.80 21.12
C LEU A 145 -3.98 9.80 19.80
N ALA A 146 -4.68 10.01 18.67
CA ALA A 146 -4.05 10.01 17.34
C ALA A 146 -3.00 11.13 17.18
N ARG A 147 -3.12 12.23 17.91
CA ARG A 147 -2.16 13.35 17.85
C ARG A 147 -0.97 13.15 18.78
N SER A 148 -1.14 12.37 19.85
CA SER A 148 -0.19 12.34 20.98
C SER A 148 0.72 11.12 21.01
N THR A 149 0.37 10.01 20.34
CA THR A 149 1.14 8.76 20.42
C THR A 149 1.22 8.01 19.10
N GLY A 150 2.29 7.21 18.93
CA GLY A 150 2.34 6.11 17.98
C GLY A 150 1.43 4.96 18.43
N TRP A 151 1.87 3.72 18.30
CA TRP A 151 1.15 2.57 18.86
C TRP A 151 1.01 2.67 20.37
N TRP A 152 -0.04 2.07 20.92
CA TRP A 152 -0.27 2.10 22.37
C TRP A 152 -0.99 0.84 22.81
N TRP A 153 -0.70 0.32 24.00
CA TRP A 153 -1.25 -0.93 24.52
C TRP A 153 -1.92 -0.68 25.87
N PRO A 154 -3.25 -0.82 25.95
CA PRO A 154 -3.96 -0.70 27.22
C PRO A 154 -3.79 -1.97 28.05
N GLY A 155 -3.40 -1.81 29.30
CA GLY A 155 -3.42 -2.83 30.34
C GLY A 155 -4.28 -2.40 31.54
N GLU A 156 -4.52 -3.32 32.46
CA GLU A 156 -5.22 -2.98 33.71
C GLU A 156 -4.28 -2.19 34.62
N GLY A 157 -4.62 -0.91 34.88
CA GLY A 157 -3.83 -0.01 35.74
C GLY A 157 -2.56 0.57 35.10
N MET A 158 -2.22 0.18 33.87
CA MET A 158 -1.06 0.67 33.14
C MET A 158 -1.36 0.76 31.64
N CYS A 159 -0.87 1.80 30.98
CA CYS A 159 -0.94 1.95 29.52
C CYS A 159 0.48 2.19 28.99
N VAL A 160 0.85 1.47 27.94
CA VAL A 160 2.12 1.69 27.23
C VAL A 160 1.83 2.54 26.00
N MET A 161 2.61 3.60 25.79
CA MET A 161 2.46 4.52 24.65
C MET A 161 3.81 4.63 23.96
N ALA A 162 3.86 4.33 22.66
CA ALA A 162 5.06 4.47 21.86
C ALA A 162 5.20 5.91 21.36
N GLU A 163 6.41 6.45 21.47
CA GLU A 163 6.76 7.72 20.83
C GLU A 163 6.54 7.65 19.31
N ARG A 164 6.29 8.81 18.71
CA ARG A 164 6.11 8.93 17.26
C ARG A 164 7.48 8.85 16.55
N PRO A 165 7.50 8.48 15.26
CA PRO A 165 8.72 8.62 14.45
C PRO A 165 9.28 10.03 14.49
N THR A 166 10.61 10.15 14.56
CA THR A 166 11.34 11.41 14.48
C THR A 166 11.55 11.87 13.04
N GLU A 167 11.61 10.92 12.09
CA GLU A 167 11.64 11.22 10.66
C GLU A 167 10.67 10.32 9.91
N ILE A 168 10.01 10.90 8.90
CA ILE A 168 9.18 10.20 7.92
C ILE A 168 9.49 10.81 6.55
N HIS A 169 9.86 9.97 5.59
CA HIS A 169 10.15 10.34 4.22
C HIS A 169 9.14 9.69 3.29
N THR A 170 8.54 10.51 2.42
CA THR A 170 7.43 10.11 1.54
C THR A 170 7.62 10.67 0.14
N GLU A 171 6.96 10.04 -0.81
CA GLU A 171 6.74 10.58 -2.15
C GLU A 171 5.24 10.54 -2.50
N PRO A 172 4.81 11.30 -3.53
CA PRO A 172 3.44 11.18 -4.04
C PRO A 172 3.15 9.75 -4.49
N GLN A 173 1.97 9.25 -4.12
CA GLN A 173 1.48 7.96 -4.58
C GLN A 173 1.20 8.04 -6.10
N PRO A 174 1.79 7.15 -6.92
CA PRO A 174 1.51 7.14 -8.35
C PRO A 174 0.02 6.87 -8.62
N GLY A 175 -0.59 7.73 -9.42
CA GLY A 175 -2.04 7.66 -9.69
C GLY A 175 -2.93 8.17 -8.54
N GLY A 176 -2.33 8.66 -7.44
CA GLY A 176 -3.06 9.37 -6.40
C GLY A 176 -3.66 10.66 -6.95
N PHE A 177 -4.94 10.88 -6.67
CA PHE A 177 -5.70 12.01 -7.19
C PHE A 177 -5.95 13.08 -6.11
N HIS A 178 -5.92 12.68 -4.84
CA HIS A 178 -6.28 13.51 -3.69
C HIS A 178 -5.08 13.81 -2.78
N GLY A 179 -3.87 13.74 -3.33
CA GLY A 179 -2.63 14.03 -2.62
C GLY A 179 -2.16 12.88 -1.73
N GLU A 180 -2.53 11.65 -2.06
CA GLU A 180 -2.08 10.44 -1.37
C GLU A 180 -0.55 10.35 -1.41
N LEU A 181 0.04 9.89 -0.30
CA LEU A 181 1.48 9.75 -0.15
C LEU A 181 1.83 8.30 0.15
N ARG A 182 3.02 7.87 -0.28
CA ARG A 182 3.61 6.60 0.14
C ARG A 182 4.99 6.78 0.73
N LEU A 183 5.40 5.86 1.61
CA LEU A 183 6.75 5.84 2.15
C LEU A 183 7.78 5.59 1.03
N HIS A 184 8.84 6.38 1.04
CA HIS A 184 9.96 6.21 0.12
C HIS A 184 11.19 6.96 0.61
N ARG A 185 12.36 6.31 0.55
CA ARG A 185 13.65 6.98 0.63
C ARG A 185 14.73 6.16 -0.08
N ASP A 186 15.48 6.81 -0.96
CA ASP A 186 16.52 6.15 -1.77
C ASP A 186 17.87 5.96 -1.06
N ASP A 187 18.13 6.69 0.01
CA ASP A 187 19.46 6.81 0.63
C ASP A 187 19.49 6.52 2.13
N GLY A 188 18.42 5.94 2.67
CA GLY A 188 18.31 5.63 4.09
C GLY A 188 16.93 5.12 4.50
N PRO A 189 16.63 5.09 5.82
CA PRO A 189 15.34 4.66 6.31
C PRO A 189 14.25 5.68 5.98
N ALA A 190 13.11 5.19 5.49
CA ALA A 190 11.93 6.00 5.24
C ALA A 190 11.24 6.41 6.56
N VAL A 191 11.40 5.62 7.62
CA VAL A 191 10.93 5.95 8.97
C VAL A 191 12.05 5.73 9.97
N LEU A 192 12.29 6.71 10.85
CA LEU A 192 13.25 6.62 11.96
C LEU A 192 12.53 6.94 13.28
N TYR A 193 12.75 6.11 14.29
CA TYR A 193 12.31 6.35 15.66
C TYR A 193 13.45 6.87 16.54
N ALA A 194 13.10 7.54 17.64
CA ALA A 194 14.06 8.15 18.57
C ALA A 194 14.99 7.12 19.24
N ASP A 195 14.55 5.87 19.36
CA ASP A 195 15.33 4.75 19.90
C ASP A 195 16.25 4.10 18.85
N GLY A 196 16.27 4.61 17.62
CA GLY A 196 17.11 4.14 16.53
C GLY A 196 16.46 3.05 15.67
N VAL A 197 15.21 2.65 15.93
CA VAL A 197 14.50 1.71 15.05
C VAL A 197 14.24 2.35 13.69
N GLN A 198 14.46 1.57 12.62
CA GLN A 198 14.48 2.04 11.24
C GLN A 198 13.57 1.17 10.37
N VAL A 199 12.77 1.81 9.51
CA VAL A 199 11.97 1.12 8.48
C VAL A 199 12.43 1.60 7.11
N HIS A 200 12.89 0.66 6.29
CA HIS A 200 13.39 0.91 4.95
C HIS A 200 12.30 0.62 3.92
N VAL A 201 12.00 1.61 3.06
CA VAL A 201 10.92 1.50 2.07
C VAL A 201 11.34 2.17 0.76
N LEU A 202 11.22 1.44 -0.35
CA LEU A 202 11.43 1.93 -1.71
C LEU A 202 10.12 1.91 -2.48
N HIS A 203 9.64 3.07 -2.92
CA HIS A 203 8.41 3.19 -3.71
C HIS A 203 7.20 2.46 -3.09
N GLY A 204 7.01 2.59 -1.77
CA GLY A 204 5.97 1.91 -1.00
C GLY A 204 6.25 0.44 -0.65
N THR A 205 7.33 -0.15 -1.18
CA THR A 205 7.73 -1.53 -0.88
C THR A 205 8.68 -1.56 0.31
N HIS A 206 8.26 -2.21 1.40
CA HIS A 206 9.16 -2.51 2.52
C HIS A 206 10.30 -3.41 2.05
N VAL A 207 11.54 -3.00 2.33
CA VAL A 207 12.75 -3.72 1.92
C VAL A 207 13.72 -3.82 3.08
N PRO A 208 14.53 -4.87 3.18
CA PRO A 208 15.64 -4.90 4.12
C PRO A 208 16.69 -3.83 3.78
N GLU A 209 17.44 -3.35 4.78
CA GLU A 209 18.49 -2.34 4.63
C GLU A 209 19.51 -2.67 3.52
N TRP A 210 19.86 -3.95 3.37
CA TRP A 210 20.85 -4.39 2.38
C TRP A 210 20.47 -4.01 0.95
N VAL A 211 19.16 -3.89 0.66
CA VAL A 211 18.66 -3.49 -0.65
C VAL A 211 19.11 -2.07 -0.99
N ILE A 212 19.16 -1.18 0.00
CA ILE A 212 19.50 0.24 -0.19
C ILE A 212 21.02 0.42 -0.20
N ASN A 213 21.70 -0.20 0.77
CA ASN A 213 23.10 0.11 1.09
C ASN A 213 24.11 -0.76 0.34
N ALA A 214 23.79 -2.04 0.09
CA ALA A 214 24.73 -2.98 -0.53
C ALA A 214 24.01 -4.14 -1.25
N PRO A 215 23.21 -3.85 -2.30
CA PRO A 215 22.60 -4.88 -3.12
C PRO A 215 23.66 -5.58 -3.99
N THR A 216 23.58 -6.90 -4.05
CA THR A 216 24.47 -7.78 -4.82
C THR A 216 23.65 -8.88 -5.47
N VAL A 217 24.09 -9.41 -6.60
CA VAL A 217 23.39 -10.52 -7.29
C VAL A 217 23.18 -11.72 -6.37
N GLU A 218 24.16 -12.06 -5.54
CA GLU A 218 24.11 -13.18 -4.61
C GLU A 218 22.99 -13.00 -3.57
N ARG A 219 22.90 -11.81 -2.96
CA ARG A 219 21.80 -11.46 -2.02
C ARG A 219 20.44 -11.44 -2.72
N ILE A 220 20.37 -10.93 -3.96
CA ILE A 220 19.15 -10.94 -4.77
C ILE A 220 18.67 -12.38 -4.99
N HIS A 221 19.54 -13.32 -5.32
CA HIS A 221 19.14 -14.72 -5.53
C HIS A 221 18.78 -15.45 -4.24
N ALA A 222 19.38 -15.08 -3.11
CA ALA A 222 19.05 -15.63 -1.79
C ALA A 222 17.70 -15.12 -1.25
N GLU A 223 17.28 -13.92 -1.66
CA GLU A 223 16.02 -13.32 -1.22
C GLU A 223 14.80 -14.08 -1.78
N ARG A 224 13.85 -14.42 -0.92
CA ARG A 224 12.67 -15.21 -1.28
C ARG A 224 11.53 -14.34 -1.77
N ASN A 225 11.39 -13.14 -1.23
CA ASN A 225 10.34 -12.20 -1.60
C ASN A 225 10.63 -11.61 -2.98
N VAL A 226 9.72 -11.85 -3.93
CA VAL A 226 9.85 -11.41 -5.33
C VAL A 226 9.93 -9.89 -5.44
N GLU A 227 9.16 -9.15 -4.64
CA GLU A 227 9.15 -7.68 -4.69
C GLU A 227 10.45 -7.11 -4.13
N VAL A 228 10.98 -7.67 -3.05
CA VAL A 228 12.30 -7.27 -2.51
C VAL A 228 13.41 -7.55 -3.52
N ARG A 229 13.39 -8.72 -4.18
CA ARG A 229 14.34 -9.02 -5.28
C ARG A 229 14.24 -7.98 -6.38
N ARG A 230 13.03 -7.64 -6.80
CA ARG A 230 12.80 -6.64 -7.85
C ARG A 230 13.35 -5.28 -7.44
N SER A 231 13.04 -4.79 -6.24
CA SER A 231 13.57 -3.50 -5.74
C SER A 231 15.11 -3.50 -5.70
N ALA A 232 15.73 -4.60 -5.29
CA ALA A 232 17.18 -4.74 -5.29
C ALA A 232 17.79 -4.76 -6.70
N ILE A 233 17.15 -5.41 -7.67
CA ILE A 233 17.56 -5.38 -9.08
C ILE A 233 17.42 -3.97 -9.65
N GLU A 234 16.31 -3.28 -9.38
CA GLU A 234 16.08 -1.91 -9.82
C GLU A 234 17.13 -0.96 -9.23
N ARG A 235 17.56 -1.20 -7.97
CA ARG A 235 18.61 -0.43 -7.31
C ARG A 235 19.99 -0.57 -7.97
N ILE A 236 20.42 -1.78 -8.34
CA ILE A 236 21.68 -1.96 -9.08
C ILE A 236 21.54 -1.65 -10.57
N GLY A 237 20.30 -1.62 -11.07
CA GLY A 237 19.94 -1.46 -12.47
C GLY A 237 19.91 -2.79 -13.22
N TRP A 238 18.88 -2.94 -14.07
CA TRP A 238 18.65 -4.15 -14.88
C TRP A 238 19.86 -4.55 -15.74
N GLY A 239 20.58 -3.58 -16.31
CA GLY A 239 21.76 -3.86 -17.14
C GLY A 239 22.89 -4.55 -16.36
N ALA A 240 23.25 -3.97 -15.21
CA ALA A 240 24.26 -4.53 -14.33
C ALA A 240 23.84 -5.90 -13.79
N TYR A 241 22.57 -6.06 -13.41
CA TYR A 241 22.04 -7.36 -12.98
C TYR A 241 22.14 -8.42 -14.07
N ILE A 242 21.70 -8.14 -15.30
CA ILE A 242 21.73 -9.09 -16.41
C ILE A 242 23.15 -9.56 -16.71
N GLU A 243 24.12 -8.63 -16.72
CA GLU A 243 25.53 -8.93 -16.95
C GLU A 243 26.12 -9.79 -15.83
N GLN A 244 25.96 -9.36 -14.57
CA GLN A 244 26.54 -10.05 -13.41
C GLN A 244 25.89 -11.41 -13.16
N ALA A 245 24.57 -11.52 -13.34
CA ALA A 245 23.83 -12.79 -13.27
C ALA A 245 24.01 -13.66 -14.51
N ARG A 246 24.71 -13.15 -15.55
CA ARG A 246 25.00 -13.84 -16.81
C ARG A 246 23.75 -14.41 -17.49
N LEU A 247 22.67 -13.62 -17.50
CA LEU A 247 21.42 -14.05 -18.14
C LEU A 247 21.62 -14.14 -19.65
N ARG A 248 21.18 -15.26 -20.23
CA ARG A 248 21.34 -15.50 -21.67
C ARG A 248 20.21 -14.82 -22.42
N LEU A 249 20.54 -13.93 -23.35
CA LEU A 249 19.56 -13.33 -24.25
C LEU A 249 18.93 -14.42 -25.14
N VAL A 250 17.61 -14.47 -25.16
CA VAL A 250 16.81 -15.35 -26.01
C VAL A 250 16.44 -14.62 -27.30
N GLY A 251 15.99 -13.37 -27.18
CA GLY A 251 15.62 -12.56 -28.34
C GLY A 251 15.39 -11.09 -27.99
N THR A 252 15.40 -10.27 -29.03
CA THR A 252 15.09 -8.83 -28.97
C THR A 252 14.16 -8.48 -30.13
N THR A 253 13.20 -7.60 -29.89
CA THR A 253 12.32 -7.04 -30.94
C THR A 253 11.79 -5.68 -30.50
N GLY A 254 11.41 -4.81 -31.43
CA GLY A 254 10.72 -3.56 -31.09
C GLY A 254 9.39 -3.85 -30.39
N ASP A 255 8.99 -2.98 -29.45
CA ASP A 255 7.70 -3.05 -28.73
C ASP A 255 6.60 -2.33 -29.52
N PRO A 256 5.64 -3.04 -30.14
CA PRO A 256 4.51 -2.41 -30.85
C PRO A 256 3.62 -1.60 -29.90
N GLY A 257 3.53 -2.01 -28.64
CA GLY A 257 2.79 -1.30 -27.60
C GLY A 257 3.48 -0.02 -27.12
N ASN A 258 4.78 0.14 -27.37
CA ASN A 258 5.58 1.29 -26.97
C ASN A 258 6.60 1.68 -28.07
N PRO A 259 6.14 2.30 -29.17
CA PRO A 259 7.00 2.64 -30.30
C PRO A 259 8.28 3.39 -29.90
N GLY A 260 9.41 2.94 -30.43
CA GLY A 260 10.75 3.47 -30.09
C GLY A 260 11.42 2.82 -28.88
N SER A 261 10.79 1.79 -28.29
CA SER A 261 11.39 0.95 -27.25
C SER A 261 11.50 -0.50 -27.71
N ASP A 262 12.43 -1.26 -27.12
CA ASP A 262 12.64 -2.67 -27.42
C ASP A 262 12.16 -3.56 -26.26
N LEU A 263 11.70 -4.76 -26.62
CA LEU A 263 11.49 -5.89 -25.72
C LEU A 263 12.74 -6.78 -25.77
N HIS A 264 13.24 -7.17 -24.61
CA HIS A 264 14.33 -8.13 -24.50
C HIS A 264 13.90 -9.31 -23.64
N LEU A 265 14.03 -10.52 -24.18
CA LEU A 265 13.71 -11.76 -23.46
C LEU A 265 14.99 -12.45 -23.04
N TYR A 266 15.11 -12.75 -21.76
CA TYR A 266 16.26 -13.46 -21.18
C TYR A 266 15.84 -14.79 -20.58
N ASP A 267 16.73 -15.77 -20.69
CA ASP A 267 16.66 -17.03 -19.98
C ASP A 267 17.12 -16.82 -18.54
N VAL A 268 16.31 -17.26 -17.58
CA VAL A 268 16.68 -17.24 -16.17
C VAL A 268 16.92 -18.67 -15.70
N PRO A 269 18.17 -19.04 -15.38
CA PRO A 269 18.49 -20.37 -14.87
C PRO A 269 17.69 -20.69 -13.62
N ARG A 270 17.25 -21.96 -13.50
CA ARG A 270 16.45 -22.44 -12.37
C ARG A 270 17.16 -22.20 -11.03
N GLU A 271 18.48 -22.25 -11.03
CA GLU A 271 19.35 -22.05 -9.87
C GLU A 271 19.19 -20.66 -9.27
N LEU A 272 18.82 -19.65 -10.08
CA LEU A 272 18.71 -18.26 -9.63
C LEU A 272 17.38 -17.97 -8.94
N TRP A 273 16.26 -18.50 -9.47
CA TRP A 273 14.91 -18.18 -9.00
C TRP A 273 14.14 -19.38 -8.44
N GLY A 274 14.77 -20.56 -8.33
CA GLY A 274 14.18 -21.80 -7.82
C GLY A 274 13.18 -22.50 -8.77
N ARG A 275 12.81 -21.84 -9.88
CA ARG A 275 11.92 -22.33 -10.92
C ARG A 275 12.39 -21.86 -12.29
N PRO A 276 12.16 -22.62 -13.37
CA PRO A 276 12.46 -22.14 -14.70
C PRO A 276 11.53 -20.95 -15.04
N ALA A 277 12.08 -19.90 -15.63
CA ALA A 277 11.34 -18.72 -16.05
C ALA A 277 12.08 -17.99 -17.18
N ARG A 278 11.37 -17.12 -17.89
CA ARG A 278 12.00 -16.03 -18.65
C ARG A 278 11.86 -14.72 -17.89
N LEU A 279 12.80 -13.82 -18.16
CA LEU A 279 12.73 -12.42 -17.78
C LEU A 279 12.47 -11.60 -19.05
N LEU A 280 11.30 -10.97 -19.12
CA LEU A 280 10.98 -9.99 -20.15
C LEU A 280 11.32 -8.60 -19.63
N LEU A 281 12.35 -7.96 -20.19
CA LEU A 281 12.71 -6.59 -19.91
C LEU A 281 11.95 -5.65 -20.85
N VAL A 282 11.18 -4.73 -20.28
CA VAL A 282 10.36 -3.75 -20.99
C VAL A 282 10.66 -2.33 -20.53
N VAL A 283 10.28 -1.35 -21.35
CA VAL A 283 10.36 0.08 -21.01
C VAL A 283 8.94 0.60 -20.74
N ASN A 284 8.78 1.42 -19.71
CA ASN A 284 7.49 2.05 -19.44
C ASN A 284 7.02 2.89 -20.63
N GLY A 285 5.72 2.88 -20.91
CA GLY A 285 5.11 3.70 -21.98
C GLY A 285 5.06 5.17 -21.59
N SER A 286 4.76 5.44 -20.32
CA SER A 286 4.71 6.78 -19.74
C SER A 286 6.11 7.26 -19.36
N VAL A 287 6.33 8.55 -19.56
CA VAL A 287 7.54 9.25 -19.12
C VAL A 287 7.34 9.64 -17.65
N GLU A 288 8.32 9.35 -16.81
CA GLU A 288 8.31 9.75 -15.41
C GLU A 288 8.41 11.29 -15.29
N PRO A 289 8.06 11.91 -14.15
CA PRO A 289 8.13 13.36 -13.97
C PRO A 289 9.51 13.97 -14.25
N ASP A 290 10.58 13.18 -14.10
CA ASP A 290 11.97 13.57 -14.38
C ASP A 290 12.37 13.45 -15.87
N GLY A 291 11.44 13.08 -16.75
CA GLY A 291 11.67 12.93 -18.18
C GLY A 291 12.25 11.57 -18.59
N ARG A 292 12.55 10.67 -17.65
CA ARG A 292 13.13 9.36 -17.96
C ARG A 292 12.03 8.32 -18.18
N ARG A 293 12.39 7.23 -18.87
CA ARG A 293 11.57 6.02 -18.93
C ARG A 293 12.24 4.93 -18.12
N ARG A 294 11.50 4.32 -17.18
CA ARG A 294 11.99 3.22 -16.36
C ARG A 294 11.95 1.91 -17.12
N ARG A 295 12.91 1.03 -16.83
CA ARG A 295 12.93 -0.36 -17.30
C ARG A 295 12.35 -1.26 -16.22
N TYR A 296 11.51 -2.20 -16.63
CA TYR A 296 10.87 -3.17 -15.75
C TYR A 296 11.15 -4.58 -16.25
N GLY A 297 11.37 -5.49 -15.32
CA GLY A 297 11.51 -6.91 -15.61
C GLY A 297 10.29 -7.69 -15.16
N LEU A 298 9.67 -8.41 -16.09
CA LEU A 298 8.50 -9.23 -15.85
C LEU A 298 8.90 -10.70 -15.91
N SER A 299 8.55 -11.47 -14.86
CA SER A 299 8.71 -12.93 -14.86
C SER A 299 7.60 -13.52 -15.71
N VAL A 300 7.97 -14.25 -16.78
CA VAL A 300 7.03 -14.95 -17.66
C VAL A 300 7.42 -16.45 -17.77
N PRO A 301 6.52 -17.32 -18.26
CA PRO A 301 6.83 -18.75 -18.43
C PRO A 301 8.07 -19.03 -19.28
N ASP A 302 8.78 -20.11 -18.96
CA ASP A 302 10.05 -20.53 -19.59
C ASP A 302 9.90 -21.05 -21.03
N HIS A 303 8.75 -21.64 -21.36
CA HIS A 303 8.43 -22.15 -22.71
C HIS A 303 8.22 -21.07 -23.77
N LEU A 304 8.20 -19.80 -23.38
CA LEU A 304 8.11 -18.68 -24.33
C LEU A 304 9.50 -18.43 -24.92
N GLU A 305 9.60 -18.54 -26.25
CA GLU A 305 10.87 -18.47 -26.99
C GLU A 305 11.07 -17.14 -27.72
N ASP A 306 10.04 -16.29 -27.78
CA ASP A 306 10.11 -14.99 -28.47
C ASP A 306 9.57 -13.84 -27.59
N PRO A 307 10.13 -12.62 -27.69
CA PRO A 307 9.72 -11.52 -26.83
C PRO A 307 8.29 -11.02 -27.06
N LEU A 308 7.72 -11.20 -28.26
CA LEU A 308 6.34 -10.75 -28.55
C LEU A 308 5.32 -11.66 -27.86
N SER A 309 5.51 -12.97 -27.89
CA SER A 309 4.69 -13.92 -27.15
C SER A 309 4.82 -13.71 -25.65
N ALA A 310 6.03 -13.41 -25.17
CA ALA A 310 6.25 -13.02 -23.77
C ALA A 310 5.46 -11.77 -23.38
N ALA A 311 5.50 -10.71 -24.19
CA ALA A 311 4.73 -9.50 -23.94
C ALA A 311 3.22 -9.76 -24.05
N GLY A 312 2.76 -10.46 -25.08
CA GLY A 312 1.36 -10.85 -25.25
C GLY A 312 0.81 -11.60 -24.05
N TRP A 313 1.57 -12.57 -23.52
CA TRP A 313 1.20 -13.35 -22.34
C TRP A 313 0.90 -12.47 -21.13
N THR A 314 1.66 -11.40 -20.91
CA THR A 314 1.42 -10.47 -19.78
C THR A 314 0.08 -9.71 -19.87
N TYR A 315 -0.51 -9.66 -21.06
CA TYR A 315 -1.83 -9.06 -21.32
C TYR A 315 -2.92 -10.11 -21.56
N GLY A 316 -2.62 -11.40 -21.43
CA GLY A 316 -3.55 -12.48 -21.79
C GLY A 316 -3.83 -12.58 -23.30
N LEU A 317 -2.90 -12.12 -24.13
CA LEU A 317 -2.96 -12.13 -25.60
C LEU A 317 -1.95 -13.14 -26.19
N SER A 318 -2.17 -13.56 -27.43
CA SER A 318 -1.12 -14.22 -28.21
C SER A 318 -0.05 -13.22 -28.68
N GLY A 319 1.13 -13.72 -29.07
CA GLY A 319 2.18 -12.88 -29.67
C GLY A 319 1.72 -12.18 -30.95
N GLU A 320 0.93 -12.86 -31.80
CA GLU A 320 0.35 -12.28 -33.02
C GLU A 320 -0.64 -11.14 -32.71
N GLN A 321 -1.50 -11.32 -31.70
CA GLN A 321 -2.43 -10.29 -31.25
C GLN A 321 -1.68 -9.08 -30.68
N TYR A 322 -0.65 -9.33 -29.89
CA TYR A 322 0.19 -8.27 -29.33
C TYR A 322 0.93 -7.50 -30.43
N ALA A 323 1.43 -8.18 -31.46
CA ALA A 323 2.10 -7.58 -32.60
C ALA A 323 1.22 -6.59 -33.38
N GLY A 324 -0.10 -6.77 -33.34
CA GLY A 324 -1.07 -5.87 -33.96
C GLY A 324 -1.40 -4.61 -33.15
N LEU A 325 -0.84 -4.43 -31.94
CA LEU A 325 -1.08 -3.23 -31.15
C LEU A 325 -0.40 -2.01 -31.77
N VAL A 326 -1.13 -0.90 -31.88
CA VAL A 326 -0.63 0.35 -32.46
C VAL A 326 -0.14 1.33 -31.37
N ARG A 327 -0.64 1.21 -30.13
CA ARG A 327 -0.20 1.95 -28.95
C ARG A 327 -0.88 1.42 -27.69
N ARG A 328 -0.18 1.37 -26.55
CA ARG A 328 -0.82 1.25 -25.23
C ARG A 328 -1.55 2.56 -24.90
N THR A 329 -2.82 2.50 -24.54
CA THR A 329 -3.54 3.60 -23.88
C THR A 329 -3.11 3.70 -22.43
#